data_AF-A0AA96W926-F1
#
_entry.id   AF-A0AA96W926-F1
#
_cell.length_a   1.000
_cell.length_b   1.000
_cell.length_c   1.000
_cell.angle_alpha   90.00
_cell.angle_beta   90.00
_cell.angle_gamma   90.00
#
_symmetry.space_group_name_H-M   'P 1'
#
loop_
_entity.id
_entity.type
_entity.pdbx_description
1 polymer ?
#
loop_
_entity_poly.entity_id
_entity_poly.type
_entity_poly.pdbx_seq_one_letter_code
_entity_poly.pdbx_strand_id
1 'polypeptide(L)'
;MPTAEGWLYLACRLDLATREVVGYAMADHHRAELVVDALDMAHGRGHLQPGCVIHSDRGSEYTSTQFQDRIGELGLRQSCGRTGSCFDNAAAESLWALLKEETGTRTWPDRATARAEVFNFMETFYNRRRLRKHRIFGYLTPTETRQRQQHALAAYPSSVQDHGETSKAG
;
A
#
# COMPACT_ATOMS: atom_id res chain seq x y z
N MET A 1 6.45 16.59 -5.01
CA MET A 1 7.91 16.75 -5.15
C MET A 1 8.17 17.89 -6.13
N PRO A 2 9.03 18.87 -5.79
CA PRO A 2 9.28 20.03 -6.65
C PRO A 2 10.23 19.68 -7.80
N THR A 3 9.89 20.05 -9.03
CA THR A 3 10.78 19.97 -10.20
C THR A 3 10.80 21.32 -10.91
N ALA A 4 11.78 21.55 -11.80
CA ALA A 4 11.82 22.78 -12.60
C ALA A 4 10.62 22.91 -13.56
N GLU A 5 9.93 21.81 -13.86
CA GLU A 5 8.72 21.78 -14.69
C GLU A 5 7.42 21.92 -13.86
N GLY A 6 7.52 22.06 -12.54
CA GLY A 6 6.41 22.11 -11.58
C GLY A 6 6.35 20.88 -10.66
N TRP A 7 5.21 20.65 -10.02
CA TRP A 7 5.05 19.56 -9.07
C TRP A 7 4.93 18.20 -9.75
N LEU A 8 5.57 17.19 -9.14
CA LEU A 8 5.28 15.78 -9.32
C LEU A 8 4.54 15.28 -8.07
N TYR A 9 3.31 14.84 -8.26
CA TYR A 9 2.46 14.23 -7.23
C TYR A 9 2.68 12.71 -7.23
N LEU A 10 2.54 12.10 -6.06
CA LEU A 10 2.78 10.68 -5.82
C LEU A 10 1.71 10.13 -4.90
N ALA A 11 1.06 9.05 -5.33
CA ALA A 11 0.16 8.25 -4.49
C ALA A 11 0.76 6.85 -4.29
N CYS A 12 0.63 6.29 -3.10
CA CYS A 12 1.14 4.96 -2.77
C CYS A 12 0.05 4.11 -2.11
N ARG A 13 0.07 2.81 -2.41
CA ARG A 13 -0.68 1.75 -1.73
C ARG A 13 0.29 0.94 -0.90
N LEU A 14 0.11 0.98 0.41
CA LEU A 14 0.93 0.27 1.38
C LEU A 14 0.12 -0.90 1.94
N ASP A 15 0.68 -2.11 1.86
CA ASP A 15 0.16 -3.25 2.62
C ASP A 15 0.55 -3.07 4.08
N LEU A 16 -0.43 -3.00 4.98
CA LEU A 16 -0.18 -2.75 6.41
C LEU A 16 0.44 -3.96 7.13
N ALA A 17 0.19 -5.18 6.65
CA ALA A 17 0.70 -6.41 7.25
C ALA A 17 2.18 -6.64 6.95
N THR A 18 2.61 -6.32 5.71
CA THR A 18 3.99 -6.54 5.24
C THR A 18 4.81 -5.26 5.18
N ARG A 19 4.13 -4.12 5.12
CA ARG A 19 4.70 -2.78 4.98
C ARG A 19 5.39 -2.57 3.65
N GLU A 20 4.98 -3.32 2.64
CA GLU A 20 5.40 -3.15 1.26
C GLU A 20 4.55 -2.07 0.59
N VAL A 21 5.19 -1.25 -0.25
CA VAL A 21 4.47 -0.47 -1.26
C VAL A 21 4.09 -1.41 -2.40
N VAL A 22 2.82 -1.82 -2.44
CA VAL A 22 2.26 -2.77 -3.41
C VAL A 22 1.83 -2.12 -4.72
N GLY A 23 1.61 -0.80 -4.72
CA GLY A 23 1.32 -0.01 -5.91
C GLY A 23 1.59 1.47 -5.65
N TYR A 24 1.89 2.22 -6.71
CA TYR A 24 2.06 3.67 -6.65
C TYR A 24 1.83 4.29 -8.01
N ALA A 25 1.52 5.57 -8.05
CA ALA A 25 1.40 6.31 -9.29
C ALA A 25 1.97 7.71 -9.11
N MET A 26 2.39 8.29 -10.22
CA MET A 26 2.99 9.62 -10.25
C MET A 26 2.36 10.43 -11.38
N ALA A 27 1.97 11.66 -11.10
CA ALA A 27 1.34 12.56 -12.06
C ALA A 27 1.78 14.01 -11.86
N ASP A 28 1.55 14.85 -12.85
CA ASP A 28 1.72 16.31 -12.76
C ASP A 28 0.48 17.01 -12.17
N HIS A 29 -0.52 16.24 -11.75
CA HIS A 29 -1.78 16.72 -11.17
C HIS A 29 -2.15 15.96 -9.89
N HIS A 30 -3.05 16.55 -9.10
CA HIS A 30 -3.64 15.96 -7.90
C HIS A 30 -5.12 15.65 -8.15
N ARG A 31 -5.42 14.65 -9.00
CA ARG A 31 -6.79 14.24 -9.36
C ARG A 31 -7.05 12.80 -8.95
N ALA A 32 -8.31 12.39 -8.93
CA ALA A 32 -8.74 11.02 -8.61
C ALA A 32 -8.02 9.93 -9.44
N GLU A 33 -7.73 10.21 -10.72
CA GLU A 33 -6.92 9.34 -11.60
C GLU A 33 -5.61 8.88 -10.93
N LEU A 34 -4.91 9.77 -10.22
CA LEU A 34 -3.65 9.43 -9.56
C LEU A 34 -3.82 8.32 -8.50
N VAL A 35 -4.89 8.37 -7.72
CA VAL A 35 -5.13 7.37 -6.65
C VAL A 35 -5.76 6.08 -7.17
N VAL A 36 -6.41 6.16 -8.34
CA VAL A 36 -6.92 5.03 -9.12
C VAL A 36 -5.75 4.29 -9.78
N ASP A 37 -4.83 4.98 -10.44
CA ASP A 37 -3.65 4.36 -11.07
C ASP A 37 -2.80 3.58 -10.06
N ALA A 38 -2.62 4.14 -8.86
CA ALA A 38 -1.89 3.46 -7.77
C ALA A 38 -2.62 2.20 -7.28
N LEU A 39 -3.97 2.22 -7.29
CA LEU A 39 -4.80 1.07 -6.96
C LEU A 39 -4.73 0.00 -8.05
N ASP A 40 -4.79 0.40 -9.31
CA ASP A 40 -4.72 -0.48 -10.46
C ASP A 40 -3.36 -1.18 -10.58
N MET A 41 -2.28 -0.46 -10.28
CA MET A 41 -0.96 -1.08 -10.18
C MET A 41 -0.91 -2.17 -9.11
N ALA A 42 -1.49 -1.92 -7.93
CA ALA A 42 -1.54 -2.91 -6.86
C ALA A 42 -2.41 -4.12 -7.24
N HIS A 43 -3.54 -3.89 -7.89
CA HIS A 43 -4.41 -4.95 -8.40
C HIS A 43 -3.71 -5.78 -9.48
N GLY A 44 -3.12 -5.15 -10.49
CA GLY A 44 -2.46 -5.81 -11.61
C GLY A 44 -1.23 -6.63 -11.20
N ARG A 45 -0.63 -6.32 -10.06
CA ARG A 45 0.45 -7.12 -9.44
C ARG A 45 -0.06 -8.30 -8.61
N GLY A 46 -1.37 -8.49 -8.48
CA GLY A 46 -1.99 -9.57 -7.72
C GLY A 46 -2.00 -9.35 -6.21
N HIS A 47 -1.76 -8.13 -5.72
CA HIS A 47 -1.73 -7.84 -4.29
C HIS A 47 -3.11 -7.63 -3.67
N LEU A 48 -4.15 -7.43 -4.49
CA LEU A 48 -5.50 -7.17 -4.02
C LEU A 48 -6.41 -8.36 -4.31
N GLN A 49 -7.03 -8.89 -3.26
CA GLN A 49 -8.04 -9.94 -3.35
C GLN A 49 -9.44 -9.33 -3.18
N PRO A 50 -10.49 -9.96 -3.74
CA PRO A 50 -11.86 -9.55 -3.47
C PRO A 50 -12.14 -9.49 -1.96
N GLY A 51 -12.80 -8.42 -1.52
CA GLY A 51 -13.08 -8.17 -0.10
C GLY A 51 -11.94 -7.49 0.67
N CYS A 52 -10.77 -7.26 0.05
CA CYS A 52 -9.70 -6.47 0.67
C CYS A 52 -10.22 -5.09 1.10
N VAL A 53 -9.83 -4.67 2.30
CA VAL A 53 -10.18 -3.37 2.85
C VAL A 53 -9.15 -2.34 2.42
N ILE A 54 -9.60 -1.32 1.69
CA ILE A 54 -8.79 -0.17 1.34
C ILE A 54 -9.05 0.93 2.35
N HIS A 55 -8.02 1.23 3.14
CA HIS A 55 -7.99 2.41 3.99
C HIS A 55 -7.56 3.61 3.15
N SER A 56 -8.34 4.69 3.21
CA SER A 56 -8.03 5.94 2.55
C SER A 56 -8.43 7.12 3.42
N ASP A 57 -7.74 8.24 3.24
CA ASP A 57 -8.13 9.52 3.83
C ASP A 57 -9.43 10.05 3.21
N ARG A 58 -9.92 11.16 3.75
CA ARG A 58 -11.14 11.86 3.27
C ARG A 58 -10.85 12.92 2.20
N GLY A 59 -9.68 12.86 1.57
CA GLY A 59 -9.34 13.76 0.46
C GLY A 59 -10.31 13.62 -0.71
N SER A 60 -10.51 14.69 -1.47
CA SER A 60 -11.44 14.74 -2.62
C SER A 60 -11.19 13.64 -3.66
N GLU A 61 -9.95 13.21 -3.80
CA GLU A 61 -9.54 12.16 -4.73
C GLU A 61 -10.11 10.81 -4.30
N TYR A 62 -10.08 10.53 -3.00
CA TYR A 62 -10.53 9.26 -2.39
C TYR A 62 -12.03 9.20 -2.13
N THR A 63 -12.72 10.35 -2.15
CA THR A 63 -14.18 10.43 -2.04
C THR A 63 -14.86 10.66 -3.39
N SER A 64 -14.09 10.73 -4.48
CA SER A 64 -14.59 10.89 -5.84
C SER A 64 -15.39 9.67 -6.31
N THR A 65 -16.36 9.91 -7.19
CA THR A 65 -17.13 8.86 -7.87
C THR A 65 -16.21 7.90 -8.63
N GLN A 66 -15.23 8.43 -9.36
CA GLN A 66 -14.25 7.62 -10.09
C GLN A 66 -13.53 6.61 -9.19
N PHE A 67 -13.12 7.03 -7.98
CA PHE A 67 -12.45 6.14 -7.05
C PHE A 67 -13.42 5.09 -6.45
N GLN A 68 -14.64 5.50 -6.11
CA GLN A 68 -15.66 4.60 -5.57
C GLN A 68 -16.11 3.54 -6.58
N ASP A 69 -16.32 3.93 -7.83
CA ASP A 69 -16.68 3.03 -8.92
C ASP A 69 -15.59 1.98 -9.10
N ARG A 70 -14.32 2.42 -9.13
CA ARG A 70 -13.19 1.50 -9.28
C ARG A 70 -13.05 0.52 -8.11
N ILE A 71 -13.29 0.97 -6.88
CA ILE A 71 -13.34 0.09 -5.71
C ILE A 71 -14.44 -0.98 -5.88
N GLY A 72 -15.61 -0.58 -6.36
CA GLY A 72 -16.72 -1.49 -6.65
C GLY A 72 -16.39 -2.52 -7.73
N GLU A 73 -15.82 -2.08 -8.85
CA GLU A 73 -15.40 -2.96 -9.97
C GLU A 73 -14.40 -4.02 -9.53
N LEU A 74 -13.46 -3.67 -8.64
CA LEU A 74 -12.45 -4.59 -8.12
C LEU A 74 -12.96 -5.45 -6.95
N GLY A 75 -14.22 -5.31 -6.55
CA GLY A 75 -14.79 -6.04 -5.41
C GLY A 75 -14.14 -5.70 -4.07
N LEU A 76 -13.61 -4.48 -3.94
CA LEU A 76 -12.90 -4.01 -2.74
C LEU A 76 -13.86 -3.32 -1.78
N ARG A 77 -13.45 -3.18 -0.52
CA ARG A 77 -14.22 -2.48 0.51
C ARG A 77 -13.48 -1.24 0.94
N GLN A 78 -14.04 -0.05 0.70
CA GLN A 78 -13.47 1.17 1.23
C GLN A 78 -13.81 1.32 2.72
N SER A 79 -12.80 1.60 3.54
CA SER A 79 -12.96 2.05 4.91
C SER A 79 -12.45 3.49 5.02
N CYS A 80 -13.38 4.44 5.00
CA CYS A 80 -13.10 5.83 5.34
C CYS A 80 -13.18 5.94 6.86
N GLY A 81 -12.03 5.97 7.53
CA GLY A 81 -11.96 5.80 8.99
C GLY A 81 -12.97 6.64 9.78
N ARG A 82 -13.51 6.07 10.86
CA ARG A 82 -13.85 6.85 12.06
C ARG A 82 -12.52 7.39 12.60
N THR A 83 -12.47 8.62 13.09
CA THR A 83 -11.26 9.27 13.62
C THR A 83 -10.43 8.28 14.46
N GLY A 84 -9.21 7.92 14.02
CA GLY A 84 -8.26 7.18 14.85
C GLY A 84 -7.90 5.71 14.50
N SER A 85 -7.51 5.38 13.27
CA SER A 85 -6.52 4.30 13.09
C SER A 85 -5.14 4.95 13.03
N CYS A 86 -4.60 5.29 14.21
CA CYS A 86 -3.26 5.86 14.34
C CYS A 86 -2.18 4.99 13.67
N PHE A 87 -2.43 3.68 13.54
CA PHE A 87 -1.51 2.74 12.91
C PHE A 87 -1.42 2.89 11.40
N ASP A 88 -2.53 3.12 10.70
CA ASP A 88 -2.55 3.25 9.23
C ASP A 88 -1.92 4.57 8.80
N ASN A 89 -2.28 5.65 9.50
CA ASN A 89 -1.69 6.96 9.26
C ASN A 89 -0.19 6.95 9.60
N ALA A 90 0.21 6.36 10.74
CA ALA A 90 1.63 6.21 11.07
C ALA A 90 2.40 5.38 10.02
N ALA A 91 1.71 4.46 9.32
CA ALA A 91 2.31 3.68 8.25
C ALA A 91 2.70 4.52 7.05
N ALA A 92 1.75 5.32 6.56
CA ALA A 92 1.95 6.25 5.48
C ALA A 92 2.95 7.34 5.88
N GLU A 93 2.81 7.94 7.06
CA GLU A 93 3.73 8.96 7.57
C GLU A 93 5.18 8.46 7.64
N SER A 94 5.40 7.21 8.09
CA SER A 94 6.73 6.61 8.10
C SER A 94 7.32 6.48 6.70
N LEU A 95 6.52 6.09 5.70
CA LEU A 95 6.96 6.02 4.31
C LEU A 95 7.34 7.41 3.80
N TRP A 96 6.49 8.42 4.06
CA TRP A 96 6.73 9.78 3.62
C TRP A 96 7.93 10.43 4.29
N ALA A 97 8.17 10.14 5.57
CA ALA A 97 9.36 10.62 6.29
C ALA A 97 10.65 10.08 5.64
N LEU A 98 10.69 8.78 5.34
CA LEU A 98 11.83 8.15 4.69
C LEU A 98 12.06 8.69 3.27
N LEU A 99 11.00 8.83 2.49
CA LEU A 99 11.14 9.41 1.15
C LEU A 99 11.72 10.83 1.23
N LYS A 100 11.20 11.66 2.14
CA LYS A 100 11.71 13.02 2.36
C LYS A 100 13.16 13.04 2.83
N GLU A 101 13.56 12.11 3.68
CA GLU A 101 14.95 11.96 4.13
C GLU A 101 15.88 11.63 2.96
N GLU A 102 15.52 10.65 2.13
CA GLU A 102 16.30 10.27 0.95
C GLU A 102 16.35 11.39 -0.12
N THR A 103 15.25 12.12 -0.31
CA THR A 103 15.19 13.20 -1.31
C THR A 103 15.74 14.53 -0.79
N GLY A 104 15.78 14.74 0.52
CA GLY A 104 16.16 16.00 1.16
C GLY A 104 15.34 17.20 0.67
N THR A 105 16.04 18.32 0.44
CA THR A 105 15.49 19.58 -0.10
C THR A 105 15.66 19.71 -1.62
N ARG A 106 15.90 18.58 -2.32
CA ARG A 106 16.18 18.56 -3.76
C ARG A 106 15.00 19.10 -4.56
N THR A 107 15.34 19.87 -5.60
CA THR A 107 14.45 20.16 -6.73
C THR A 107 15.03 19.48 -7.97
N TRP A 108 14.25 18.65 -8.65
CA TRP A 108 14.72 17.93 -9.84
C TRP A 108 14.70 18.80 -11.10
N PRO A 109 15.59 18.53 -12.07
CA PRO A 109 15.59 19.27 -13.34
C PRO A 109 14.30 19.04 -14.14
N ASP A 110 13.72 17.83 -14.09
CA ASP A 110 12.52 17.47 -14.82
C ASP A 110 11.74 16.37 -14.08
N ARG A 111 10.48 16.15 -14.49
CA ARG A 111 9.63 15.11 -13.90
C ARG A 111 10.12 13.70 -14.19
N ALA A 112 10.81 13.46 -15.30
CA ALA A 112 11.29 12.12 -15.67
C ALA A 112 12.37 11.63 -14.69
N THR A 113 13.31 12.51 -14.34
CA THR A 113 14.37 12.26 -13.36
C THR A 113 13.77 12.01 -11.98
N ALA A 114 12.81 12.83 -11.55
CA ALA A 114 12.11 12.62 -10.29
C ALA A 114 11.36 11.26 -10.27
N ARG A 115 10.69 10.89 -11.37
CA ARG A 115 10.01 9.60 -11.51
C ARG A 115 11.00 8.43 -11.39
N ALA A 116 12.15 8.51 -12.04
CA ALA A 116 13.17 7.47 -11.98
C ALA A 116 13.73 7.27 -10.56
N GLU A 117 13.99 8.36 -9.83
CA GLU A 117 14.46 8.29 -8.45
C GLU A 117 13.41 7.70 -7.51
N VAL A 118 12.15 8.14 -7.63
CA VAL A 118 11.04 7.58 -6.83
C VAL A 118 10.84 6.10 -7.14
N PHE A 119 10.88 5.71 -8.41
CA PHE A 119 10.82 4.30 -8.82
C PHE A 119 11.94 3.49 -8.14
N ASN A 120 13.18 3.97 -8.21
CA ASN A 120 14.31 3.28 -7.59
C ASN A 120 14.19 3.23 -6.06
N PHE A 121 13.70 4.30 -5.43
CA PHE A 121 13.40 4.32 -4.01
C PHE A 121 12.39 3.23 -3.64
N MET A 122 11.27 3.12 -4.37
CA MET A 122 10.21 2.16 -4.05
C MET A 122 10.66 0.71 -4.31
N GLU A 123 11.13 0.42 -5.52
CA GLU A 123 11.36 -0.95 -6.01
C GLU A 123 12.68 -1.55 -5.53
N THR A 124 13.72 -0.73 -5.43
CA THR A 124 15.07 -1.21 -5.09
C THR A 124 15.35 -1.02 -3.61
N PHE A 125 15.14 0.18 -3.08
CA PHE A 125 15.52 0.48 -1.71
C PHE A 125 14.45 0.05 -0.70
N TYR A 126 13.27 0.66 -0.74
CA TYR A 126 12.24 0.51 0.27
C TYR A 126 11.73 -0.94 0.37
N ASN A 127 11.27 -1.52 -0.75
CA ASN A 127 10.68 -2.86 -0.73
C ASN A 127 11.71 -3.99 -0.55
N ARG A 128 12.94 -3.83 -1.06
CA ARG A 128 13.91 -4.95 -1.23
C ARG A 128 15.22 -4.83 -0.44
N ARG A 129 15.57 -3.66 0.08
CA ARG A 129 16.83 -3.47 0.83
C ARG A 129 16.63 -2.91 2.24
N ARG A 130 15.54 -2.18 2.48
CA ARG A 130 15.28 -1.56 3.77
C ARG A 130 14.86 -2.60 4.81
N LEU A 131 15.74 -2.89 5.75
CA LEU A 131 15.46 -3.76 6.88
C LEU A 131 14.52 -3.11 7.89
N ARG A 132 13.59 -3.91 8.41
CA ARG A 132 12.68 -3.53 9.48
C ARG A 132 12.65 -4.64 10.52
N LYS A 133 12.56 -4.23 11.79
CA LYS A 133 12.36 -5.18 12.89
C LYS A 133 10.98 -5.83 12.75
N HIS A 134 10.99 -7.12 12.44
CA HIS A 134 9.86 -8.03 12.49
C HIS A 134 9.81 -8.73 13.85
N ARG A 135 8.63 -8.79 14.46
CA ARG A 135 8.44 -9.33 15.83
C ARG A 135 8.96 -10.76 16.01
N ILE A 136 8.83 -11.59 14.97
CA ILE A 136 9.10 -13.04 15.04
C ILE A 136 10.44 -13.41 14.38
N PHE A 137 10.88 -12.67 13.36
CA PHE A 137 11.95 -13.11 12.44
C PHE A 137 13.18 -12.20 12.46
N GLY A 138 13.29 -11.30 13.43
CA GLY A 138 14.42 -10.37 13.52
C GLY A 138 14.27 -9.23 12.51
N TYR A 139 15.24 -9.04 11.61
CA TYR A 139 15.19 -7.96 10.61
C TYR A 139 14.88 -8.53 9.23
N LEU A 140 13.83 -8.00 8.61
CA LEU A 140 13.39 -8.37 7.27
C LEU A 140 13.04 -7.13 6.46
N THR A 141 13.20 -7.24 5.15
CA THR A 141 12.63 -6.29 4.20
C THR A 141 11.10 -6.48 4.09
N PRO A 142 10.36 -5.49 3.57
CA PRO A 142 8.95 -5.68 3.25
C PRO A 142 8.71 -6.88 2.33
N THR A 143 9.60 -7.09 1.35
CA THR A 143 9.54 -8.23 0.43
C THR A 143 9.69 -9.57 1.12
N GLU A 144 10.70 -9.72 1.95
CA GLU A 144 10.91 -10.97 2.70
C GLU A 144 9.78 -11.21 3.71
N THR A 145 9.22 -10.14 4.29
CA THR A 145 8.07 -10.25 5.20
C THR A 145 6.86 -10.89 4.49
N ARG A 146 6.52 -10.41 3.29
CA ARG A 146 5.41 -10.99 2.49
C ARG A 146 5.68 -12.44 2.11
N GLN A 147 6.88 -12.74 1.60
CA GLN A 147 7.25 -14.09 1.18
C GLN A 147 7.09 -15.08 2.35
N ARG A 148 7.52 -14.71 3.56
CA ARG A 148 7.35 -15.53 4.75
C ARG A 148 5.89 -15.68 5.16
N GLN A 149 5.07 -14.63 5.07
CA GLN A 149 3.63 -14.72 5.36
C GLN A 149 2.92 -15.66 4.38
N GLN A 150 3.23 -15.57 3.08
CA GLN A 150 2.68 -16.45 2.05
C GLN A 150 3.09 -17.92 2.29
N HIS A 151 4.36 -18.17 2.63
CA HIS A 151 4.82 -19.52 2.96
C HIS A 151 4.16 -20.07 4.24
N ALA A 152 3.95 -19.23 5.26
CA ALA A 152 3.26 -19.64 6.49
C ALA A 152 1.80 -20.01 6.23
N LEU A 153 1.08 -19.23 5.41
CA LEU A 153 -0.29 -19.51 4.99
C LEU A 153 -0.38 -20.79 4.14
N ALA A 154 0.58 -21.03 3.25
CA ALA A 154 0.64 -22.23 2.43
C ALA A 154 0.99 -23.50 3.24
N ALA A 155 1.78 -23.37 4.30
CA ALA A 155 2.15 -24.48 5.19
C ALA A 155 1.02 -24.87 6.17
N TYR A 156 0.10 -23.95 6.48
CA TYR A 156 -1.06 -24.17 7.34
C TYR A 156 -2.35 -23.67 6.68
N PRO A 157 -2.83 -24.31 5.60
CA PRO A 157 -4.11 -23.97 5.00
C PRO A 157 -5.21 -24.26 6.03
N SER A 158 -5.97 -23.22 6.39
CA SER A 158 -6.98 -23.19 7.46
C SER A 158 -7.78 -24.49 7.60
N SER A 159 -7.49 -25.30 8.61
CA SER A 159 -8.31 -26.43 9.04
C SER A 159 -9.45 -25.97 9.93
N VAL A 160 -10.36 -25.14 9.40
CA VAL A 160 -11.60 -24.79 10.08
C VAL A 160 -12.74 -24.79 9.07
N GLN A 161 -13.31 -25.97 8.85
CA GLN A 161 -14.72 -26.14 8.51
C GLN A 161 -15.28 -27.22 9.43
N ASP A 162 -16.11 -26.74 10.35
CA ASP A 162 -17.30 -27.40 10.92
C ASP A 162 -17.10 -28.65 11.82
N HIS A 163 -16.79 -28.41 13.09
CA HIS A 163 -17.30 -29.28 14.15
C HIS A 163 -18.76 -28.91 14.40
N GLY A 164 -19.65 -29.46 13.57
CA GLY A 164 -21.07 -29.50 13.85
C GLY A 164 -21.32 -30.23 15.17
N GLU A 165 -21.94 -29.52 16.10
CA GLU A 165 -22.54 -30.08 17.30
C GLU A 165 -23.49 -31.23 16.95
N THR A 166 -23.21 -32.43 17.47
CA THR A 166 -24.28 -33.34 17.88
C THR A 166 -24.03 -33.72 19.32
N SER A 167 -24.49 -32.85 20.22
CA SER A 167 -24.76 -33.21 21.61
C SER A 167 -25.86 -34.27 21.64
N LYS A 168 -25.54 -35.40 22.27
CA LYS A 168 -26.50 -36.39 22.74
C LYS A 168 -27.42 -35.73 23.78
N ALA A 169 -28.73 -35.94 23.65
CA ALA A 169 -29.67 -35.85 24.75
C ALA A 169 -30.86 -36.77 24.45
N GLY A 170 -31.20 -37.65 25.42
CA GLY A 170 -32.45 -38.39 25.49
C GLY A 170 -32.40 -39.82 25.02
#